data_AF-A0A6G6SMY0-F1
#
_entry.id   AF-A0A6G6SMY0-F1
#
_cell.length_a   1.000
_cell.length_b   1.000
_cell.length_c   1.000
_cell.angle_alpha   90.00
_cell.angle_beta   90.00
_cell.angle_gamma   90.00
#
_symmetry.space_group_name_H-M   'P 1'
#
loop_
_entity.id
_entity.type
_entity.pdbx_description
1 polymer ?
#
loop_
_entity_poly.entity_id
_entity_poly.type
_entity_poly.pdbx_seq_one_letter_code
_entity_poly.pdbx_strand_id
1 'polypeptide(L)' 'MTKEEIEHMIEQYRLAEEAVLKGKSITFNGQAMTMENLNEIIKGRERWEARLSALISRKRGNPMYKLARFR' A
#
# COMPACT_ATOMS: atom_id res chain seq x y z
N MET A 1 0.48 -11.00 -9.23
CA MET A 1 0.54 -10.45 -7.87
C MET A 1 -0.60 -11.01 -7.05
N THR A 2 -0.28 -11.86 -6.09
CA THR A 2 -1.24 -12.39 -5.12
C THR A 2 -1.50 -11.35 -4.04
N LYS A 3 -2.58 -11.53 -3.27
CA LYS A 3 -2.91 -10.67 -2.13
C LYS A 3 -1.78 -10.65 -1.09
N GLU A 4 -1.17 -11.81 -0.85
CA GLU A 4 -0.10 -12.01 0.11
C GLU A 4 1.17 -11.23 -0.25
N GLU A 5 1.55 -11.18 -1.53
CA GLU A 5 2.70 -10.38 -1.99
C GLU A 5 2.51 -8.89 -1.71
N ILE A 6 1.29 -8.39 -1.85
CA ILE A 6 0.97 -6.98 -1.60
C ILE A 6 0.98 -6.68 -0.10
N GLU A 7 0.41 -7.57 0.72
CA GLU A 7 0.44 -7.45 2.18
C GLU A 7 1.88 -7.50 2.71
N HIS A 8 2.72 -8.39 2.15
CA HIS A 8 4.13 -8.45 2.49
C HIS A 8 4.87 -7.16 2.13
N MET A 9 4.60 -6.57 0.96
CA MET A 9 5.19 -5.28 0.59
C MET A 9 4.76 -4.16 1.54
N ILE A 10 3.47 -4.08 1.91
CA ILE A 10 2.97 -3.07 2.86
C ILE A 10 3.68 -3.17 4.20
N GLU A 11 3.88 -4.40 4.71
CA GLU A 11 4.58 -4.62 5.97
C GLU A 11 6.05 -4.18 5.89
N GLN A 12 6.73 -4.43 4.77
CA GLN A 12 8.09 -3.96 4.54
C GLN A 12 8.17 -2.42 4.54
N TYR A 13 7.21 -1.72 3.93
CA TYR A 13 7.12 -0.25 4.00
C TYR A 13 6.82 0.26 5.42
N ARG A 14 6.03 -0.48 6.21
CA ARG A 14 5.75 -0.13 7.61
C ARG A 14 6.98 -0.26 8.50
N LEU A 15 7.72 -1.37 8.36
CA LEU A 15 8.98 -1.58 9.10
C LEU A 15 10.01 -0.53 8.72
N ALA A 16 10.04 -0.14 7.43
CA ALA A 16 10.84 0.96 6.94
C ALA A 16 10.48 2.29 7.61
N GLU A 17 9.19 2.63 7.67
CA GLU A 17 8.67 3.83 8.33
C GLU A 17 9.08 3.88 9.81
N GLU A 18 8.93 2.77 10.54
CA GLU A 18 9.32 2.67 11.95
C GLU A 18 10.84 2.84 12.16
N ALA A 19 11.66 2.22 11.30
CA ALA A 19 13.11 2.32 11.39
C ALA A 19 13.61 3.75 11.11
N VAL A 20 13.04 4.41 10.10
CA VAL A 20 13.35 5.81 9.78
C VAL A 20 12.92 6.75 10.91
N LEU A 21 11.74 6.53 11.51
CA LEU A 21 11.29 7.31 12.67
C LEU A 21 12.18 7.11 13.91
N LYS A 22 12.81 5.94 14.06
CA LYS A 22 13.82 5.67 15.10
C LYS A 22 15.20 6.29 14.78
N GLY A 23 15.33 7.03 13.68
CA GLY A 23 16.59 7.64 13.24
C GLY A 23 17.57 6.66 12.60
N LYS A 24 17.12 5.47 12.20
CA LYS A 24 17.96 4.48 11.50
C LYS A 24 17.80 4.66 10.00
N SER A 25 18.93 4.77 9.30
CA SER A 25 18.98 4.69 7.83
C SER A 25 18.74 3.25 7.41
N ILE A 26 17.76 3.02 6.52
CA ILE A 26 17.49 1.69 5.97
C ILE A 26 17.85 1.68 4.49
N THR A 27 18.28 0.53 3.98
CA THR A 27 18.43 0.35 2.54
C THR A 27 17.18 -0.31 2.00
N PHE A 28 16.28 0.46 1.41
CA PHE A 28 15.03 -0.04 0.83
C PHE A 28 15.13 -0.01 -0.68
N ASN A 29 14.89 -1.15 -1.33
CA ASN A 29 14.96 -1.28 -2.80
C ASN A 29 16.32 -0.85 -3.40
N GLY A 30 17.42 -1.09 -2.67
CA GLY A 30 18.78 -0.72 -3.09
C GLY A 30 19.14 0.76 -2.90
N GLN A 31 18.22 1.58 -2.38
CA GLN A 31 18.47 2.98 -2.04
C GLN A 31 18.49 3.15 -0.52
N ALA A 32 19.43 3.95 -0.02
CA ALA A 32 19.42 4.37 1.38
C ALA A 32 18.26 5.36 1.57
N MET A 33 17.25 4.97 2.33
CA MET A 33 16.15 5.84 2.75
C MET A 33 16.45 6.38 4.14
N THR A 34 16.39 7.70 4.24
CA THR A 34 16.54 8.45 5.50
C THR A 34 15.24 9.19 5.83
N MET A 35 15.25 9.98 6.88
CA MET A 35 14.09 10.78 7.31
C MET A 35 13.60 11.75 6.22
N GLU A 36 14.47 12.14 5.29
CA GLU A 36 14.13 12.97 4.13
C GLU A 36 13.21 12.25 3.13
N ASN A 37 13.29 10.91 3.07
CA ASN A 37 12.45 10.07 2.23
C ASN A 37 11.17 9.58 2.94
N LEU A 38 10.89 10.02 4.17
CA LEU A 38 9.71 9.58 4.93
C LEU A 38 8.40 9.81 4.14
N ASN A 39 8.30 10.97 3.48
CA ASN A 39 7.17 11.28 2.61
C ASN A 39 7.04 10.33 1.41
N GLU A 40 8.15 9.79 0.89
CA GLU A 40 8.13 8.84 -0.21
C GLU A 40 7.72 7.44 0.26
N ILE A 41 8.17 7.04 1.46
CA ILE A 41 7.77 5.78 2.11
C ILE A 41 6.26 5.76 2.35
N ILE A 42 5.70 6.85 2.91
CA ILE A 42 4.26 6.99 3.16
C ILE A 42 3.48 6.92 1.84
N LYS A 43 3.90 7.67 0.81
CA LYS A 43 3.28 7.61 -0.53
C LYS A 43 3.38 6.21 -1.15
N GLY A 44 4.47 5.51 -0.92
CA GLY A 44 4.66 4.12 -1.32
C GLY A 44 3.60 3.22 -0.67
N ARG A 45 3.43 3.32 0.65
CA ARG A 45 2.42 2.58 1.42
C ARG A 45 1.01 2.85 0.91
N GLU A 46 0.62 4.12 0.76
CA GLU A 46 -0.71 4.49 0.24
C GLU A 46 -0.98 3.91 -1.16
N ARG A 47 0.03 3.90 -2.04
CA ARG A 47 -0.11 3.30 -3.39
C ARG A 47 -0.39 1.79 -3.31
N TRP A 48 0.29 1.08 -2.41
CA TRP A 48 0.07 -0.36 -2.23
C TRP A 48 -1.28 -0.65 -1.56
N GLU A 49 -1.68 0.16 -0.57
CA GLU A 49 -3.01 0.08 0.05
C GLU A 49 -4.13 0.35 -0.96
N ALA A 50 -3.99 1.38 -1.80
CA ALA A 50 -4.93 1.67 -2.88
C ALA A 50 -5.05 0.49 -3.87
N ARG A 51 -3.91 -0.16 -4.19
CA ARG A 51 -3.88 -1.33 -5.07
C ARG A 51 -4.53 -2.56 -4.42
N LEU A 52 -4.33 -2.77 -3.12
CA LEU A 52 -5.00 -3.80 -2.34
C LEU A 52 -6.52 -3.57 -2.31
N SER A 53 -6.94 -2.34 -2.03
CA SER A 53 -8.36 -1.93 -2.04
C SER A 53 -9.00 -2.17 -3.42
N ALA A 54 -8.30 -1.81 -4.50
CA ALA A 54 -8.77 -2.08 -5.86
C ALA A 54 -8.90 -3.58 -6.16
N LEU A 55 -7.97 -4.41 -5.70
CA LEU A 55 -8.05 -5.87 -5.84
C LEU A 55 -9.20 -6.47 -5.03
N ILE A 56 -9.39 -6.04 -3.79
CA ILE A 56 -10.53 -6.45 -2.95
C ILE A 56 -11.84 -6.05 -3.61
N SER A 57 -11.94 -4.82 -4.12
CA SER A 57 -13.14 -4.31 -4.80
C SER A 57 -13.46 -5.07 -6.08
N ARG A 58 -12.44 -5.44 -6.87
CA ARG A 58 -12.60 -6.32 -8.03
C ARG A 58 -13.07 -7.72 -7.61
N LYS A 59 -12.50 -8.28 -6.56
CA LYS A 59 -12.84 -9.63 -6.05
C LYS A 59 -14.24 -9.67 -5.41
N ARG A 60 -14.69 -8.56 -4.81
CA ARG A 60 -16.04 -8.42 -4.27
C ARG A 60 -17.12 -8.32 -5.33
N GLY A 61 -16.76 -8.18 -6.61
CA GLY A 61 -17.70 -8.13 -7.71
C GLY A 61 -18.66 -6.97 -7.55
N ASN A 62 -18.28 -5.79 -8.07
CA ASN A 62 -19.27 -4.75 -8.29
C ASN A 62 -20.33 -5.34 -9.24
N PRO A 63 -21.58 -5.56 -8.81
CA PRO A 63 -22.60 -6.06 -9.71
C PRO A 63 -22.76 -5.01 -10.81
N MET A 64 -22.32 -5.34 -12.03
CA MET A 64 -22.33 -4.48 -13.21
C MET A 64 -23.77 -4.09 -13.66
N TYR A 65 -24.80 -4.47 -12.90
CA TYR A 65 -26.19 -4.17 -13.16
C TYR A 65 -26.70 -3.05 -12.24
N LYS A 66 -27.18 -1.96 -12.84
CA LYS A 66 -27.95 -0.93 -12.13
C LYS A 66 -29.34 -1.49 -11.80
N LEU A 67 -29.66 -1.62 -10.51
CA LEU A 67 -31.03 -1.80 -10.05
C LEU A 67 -31.79 -0.49 -10.25
N ALA A 68 -32.72 -0.44 -11.22
CA ALA A 68 -33.64 0.68 -11.35
C ALA A 68 -34.59 0.70 -10.16
N ARG A 69 -34.66 1.83 -9.44
CA ARG A 69 -35.71 2.08 -8.43
C ARG A 69 -36.82 2.87 -9.08
N PHE A 70 -38.01 2.27 -9.15
CA PHE A 70 -39.23 2.96 -9.53
C PHE A 70 -39.83 3.59 -8.27
N ARG A 71 -40.27 4.86 -8.37
CA ARG A 71 -40.92 5.64 -7.31
C ARG A 71 -42.42 5.69 -7.55
#